data_AF-A0AA96WHX2-F1
#
_entry.id   AF-A0AA96WHX2-F1
#
_cell.length_a   1.000
_cell.length_b   1.000
_cell.length_c   1.000
_cell.angle_alpha   90.00
_cell.angle_beta   90.00
_cell.angle_gamma   90.00
#
_symmetry.space_group_name_H-M   'P 1'
#
loop_
_entity.id
_entity.type
_entity.pdbx_description
1 polymer ?
#
loop_
_entity_poly.entity_id
_entity_poly.type
_entity_poly.pdbx_seq_one_letter_code
_entity_poly.pdbx_strand_id
1 'polypeptide(L)'
;MSTQIPTLSNEIAFVDAGVADAASLVAKFKPGTEVHLLDSSQDAIAQITQVLASRSNLSAVHLVSHGSNGALQLGGETVDDLSEYDAELQLWSNSLTAHADILLYGCNVAAGNAGMVFANSLAQLTGADVAASDDLTGLGGDWELEYSSGAIEAISLAAVDYTSTLANFTVTTLNDVVDANDGVISLREAINVANNLDGTDNIFFAVNGTITLTGGQLTISSDLNIFGNGASFTTISGNNASRVFNVGSGTVLLSGLTIANGRVTSDSGGGIRNNGTLTMQFCTLSGNSAVGGPGGGIENLGTLTVNGSSFSNNSAIAAGGGGIENRSTLTVNHSSFSNNSADSGGGIRSDGTVTVNSTTFSGNSADFGGGIANRGTLTVNSSTFSNNSADSGGGVYNLIGSLTVTGSYFRNNQATDGGGISNRFGGTSTLIANVISQNSATNRGGGIFADSGTVYLQLNNISFNTASTGTDLFGAVLSGTSTPGSVGFNVIGKGGGFTGITNGVNGDVILVP
;
A
#
# COMPACT_ATOMS: atom_id res chain seq x y z
N MET A 1 23.84 55.36 -24.06
CA MET A 1 23.78 54.42 -22.94
C MET A 1 22.35 53.94 -22.84
N SER A 2 22.07 52.76 -23.38
CA SER A 2 20.77 52.10 -23.23
C SER A 2 20.82 51.36 -21.90
N THR A 3 20.11 51.86 -20.90
CA THR A 3 19.90 51.16 -19.64
C THR A 3 18.99 49.96 -19.91
N GLN A 4 19.57 48.76 -20.08
CA GLN A 4 18.81 47.52 -20.00
C GLN A 4 18.22 47.45 -18.59
N ILE A 5 16.90 47.52 -18.51
CA ILE A 5 16.16 47.08 -17.33
C ILE A 5 16.43 45.57 -17.25
N PRO A 6 16.87 45.01 -16.11
CA PRO A 6 17.02 43.57 -15.98
C PRO A 6 15.62 42.98 -16.22
N THR A 7 15.47 42.19 -17.28
CA THR A 7 14.31 41.32 -17.41
C THR A 7 14.31 40.43 -16.18
N LEU A 8 13.27 40.52 -15.34
CA LEU A 8 13.06 39.58 -14.24
C LEU A 8 13.20 38.18 -14.84
N SER A 9 14.15 37.38 -14.36
CA SER A 9 14.31 36.00 -14.80
C SER A 9 13.03 35.25 -14.43
N ASN A 10 12.39 34.65 -15.43
CA ASN A 10 11.14 33.93 -15.26
C ASN A 10 11.51 32.48 -14.94
N GLU A 11 11.81 32.23 -13.68
CA GLU A 11 12.29 30.94 -13.18
C GLU A 11 11.14 30.23 -12.45
N ILE A 12 11.07 28.91 -12.61
CA ILE A 12 10.13 28.06 -11.87
C ILE A 12 10.91 26.96 -11.15
N ALA A 13 10.49 26.60 -9.95
CA ALA A 13 11.08 25.55 -9.15
C ALA A 13 10.02 24.52 -8.74
N PHE A 14 10.40 23.26 -8.80
CA PHE A 14 9.66 22.13 -8.30
C PHE A 14 10.48 21.48 -7.20
N VAL A 15 9.90 21.39 -6.01
CA VAL A 15 10.53 20.74 -4.85
C VAL A 15 9.71 19.49 -4.55
N ASP A 16 10.35 18.32 -4.55
CA ASP A 16 9.71 17.07 -4.19
C ASP A 16 9.29 17.11 -2.71
N ALA A 17 8.06 16.72 -2.38
CA ALA A 17 7.61 16.71 -0.99
C ALA A 17 8.31 15.66 -0.11
N GLY A 18 9.02 14.69 -0.72
CA GLY A 18 9.79 13.67 -0.02
C GLY A 18 11.08 14.19 0.59
N VAL A 19 11.64 15.30 0.09
CA VAL A 19 12.88 15.85 0.68
C VAL A 19 12.60 16.45 2.06
N ALA A 20 13.57 16.30 2.96
CA ALA A 20 13.50 16.85 4.31
C ALA A 20 13.26 18.37 4.28
N ASP A 21 12.45 18.88 5.20
CA ASP A 21 12.18 20.32 5.35
C ASP A 21 12.00 21.07 4.02
N ALA A 22 11.23 20.49 3.09
CA ALA A 22 11.00 21.07 1.76
C ALA A 22 10.53 22.54 1.83
N ALA A 23 9.81 22.90 2.89
CA ALA A 23 9.38 24.27 3.14
C ALA A 23 10.55 25.26 3.29
N SER A 24 11.66 24.88 3.94
CA SER A 24 12.84 25.75 4.02
C SER A 24 13.58 25.84 2.69
N LEU A 25 13.61 24.79 1.88
CA LEU A 25 14.18 24.82 0.53
C LEU A 25 13.37 25.75 -0.40
N VAL A 26 12.04 25.68 -0.33
CA VAL A 26 11.14 26.59 -1.06
C VAL A 26 11.45 28.05 -0.75
N ALA A 27 11.75 28.37 0.52
CA ALA A 27 12.04 29.74 0.96
C ALA A 27 13.42 30.27 0.50
N LYS A 28 14.30 29.40 -0.04
CA LYS A 28 15.67 29.76 -0.44
C LYS A 28 15.83 30.10 -1.91
N PHE A 29 14.79 29.88 -2.72
CA PHE A 29 14.75 30.37 -4.09
C PHE A 29 14.72 31.91 -4.13
N LYS A 30 15.22 32.47 -5.23
CA LYS A 30 15.29 33.93 -5.40
C LYS A 30 13.88 34.54 -5.36
N PRO A 31 13.73 35.77 -4.85
CA PRO A 31 12.47 36.49 -4.97
C PRO A 31 12.05 36.60 -6.44
N GLY A 32 10.86 36.08 -6.77
CA GLY A 32 10.32 36.06 -8.12
C GLY A 32 10.32 34.69 -8.78
N THR A 33 11.04 33.70 -8.24
CA THR A 33 10.90 32.30 -8.67
C THR A 33 9.53 31.76 -8.27
N GLU A 34 8.76 31.22 -9.22
CA GLU A 34 7.52 30.50 -8.95
C GLU A 34 7.88 29.12 -8.38
N VAL A 35 7.42 28.76 -7.17
CA VAL A 35 7.78 27.48 -6.54
C VAL A 35 6.56 26.60 -6.32
N HIS A 36 6.65 25.35 -6.74
CA HIS A 36 5.63 24.31 -6.56
C HIS A 36 6.19 23.15 -5.74
N LEU A 37 5.41 22.69 -4.77
CA LEU A 37 5.70 21.44 -4.06
C LEU A 37 5.01 20.30 -4.82
N LEU A 38 5.75 19.25 -5.17
CA LEU A 38 5.20 18.09 -5.86
C LEU A 38 4.49 17.17 -4.87
N ASP A 39 3.28 16.74 -5.21
CA ASP A 39 2.53 15.75 -4.42
C ASP A 39 3.14 14.35 -4.62
N SER A 40 3.59 13.72 -3.54
CA SER A 40 4.21 12.39 -3.55
C SER A 40 3.22 11.24 -3.81
N SER A 41 1.93 11.54 -3.98
CA SER A 41 0.88 10.56 -4.32
C SER A 41 0.47 10.58 -5.79
N GLN A 42 1.09 11.44 -6.62
CA GLN A 42 0.77 11.63 -8.03
C GLN A 42 2.05 11.60 -8.87
N ASP A 43 1.91 11.19 -10.13
CA ASP A 43 3.01 11.22 -11.11
C ASP A 43 3.60 12.64 -11.20
N ALA A 44 4.87 12.78 -10.85
CA ALA A 44 5.52 14.08 -10.78
C ALA A 44 5.80 14.69 -12.15
N ILE A 45 6.13 13.89 -13.16
CA ILE A 45 6.37 14.39 -14.52
C ILE A 45 5.06 14.94 -15.10
N ALA A 46 3.93 14.29 -14.86
CA ALA A 46 2.60 14.77 -15.22
C ALA A 46 2.25 16.08 -14.50
N GLN A 47 2.53 16.18 -13.19
CA GLN A 47 2.34 17.42 -12.41
C GLN A 47 3.16 18.57 -12.99
N ILE A 48 4.46 18.36 -13.23
CA ILE A 48 5.36 19.36 -13.81
C ILE A 48 4.87 19.76 -15.20
N THR A 49 4.53 18.79 -16.04
CA THR A 49 4.01 19.03 -17.40
C THR A 49 2.74 19.88 -17.37
N GLN A 50 1.80 19.56 -16.48
CA GLN A 50 0.55 20.32 -16.34
C GLN A 50 0.80 21.75 -15.89
N VAL A 51 1.75 21.96 -14.97
CA VAL A 51 2.15 23.31 -14.55
C VAL A 51 2.78 24.02 -15.75
N LEU A 52 3.84 23.48 -16.34
CA LEU A 52 4.56 24.13 -17.43
C LEU A 52 3.65 24.49 -18.62
N ALA A 53 2.65 23.67 -18.95
CA ALA A 53 1.72 23.90 -20.06
C ALA A 53 0.99 25.26 -20.05
N SER A 54 0.89 25.95 -18.91
CA SER A 54 0.30 27.31 -18.84
C SER A 54 1.32 28.43 -18.64
N ARG A 55 2.61 28.15 -18.84
CA ARG A 55 3.72 29.10 -18.72
C ARG A 55 4.40 29.27 -20.07
N SER A 56 5.19 30.33 -20.21
CA SER A 56 5.97 30.61 -21.42
C SER A 56 7.16 31.48 -21.07
N ASN A 57 8.18 31.44 -21.92
CA ASN A 57 9.41 32.23 -21.76
C ASN A 57 10.10 31.98 -20.41
N LEU A 58 10.07 30.73 -19.92
CA LEU A 58 10.82 30.34 -18.73
C LEU A 58 12.32 30.29 -19.06
N SER A 59 13.13 30.98 -18.26
CA SER A 59 14.58 30.96 -18.37
C SER A 59 15.23 29.84 -17.57
N ALA A 60 14.55 29.31 -16.55
CA ALA A 60 15.05 28.15 -15.81
C ALA A 60 13.91 27.32 -15.20
N VAL A 61 14.15 26.01 -15.11
CA VAL A 61 13.38 25.05 -14.30
C VAL A 61 14.33 24.44 -13.26
N HIS A 62 14.01 24.61 -11.98
CA HIS A 62 14.74 23.99 -10.88
C HIS A 62 13.98 22.76 -10.40
N LEU A 63 14.67 21.63 -10.22
CA LEU A 63 14.10 20.37 -9.74
C LEU A 63 14.89 19.93 -8.52
N VAL A 64 14.27 19.98 -7.33
CA VAL A 64 14.90 19.58 -6.07
C VAL A 64 14.28 18.27 -5.59
N SER A 65 15.09 17.22 -5.46
CA SER A 65 14.66 15.90 -5.05
C SER A 65 15.79 15.09 -4.42
N HIS A 66 15.51 13.88 -3.94
CA HIS A 66 16.59 12.91 -3.78
C HIS A 66 17.14 12.50 -5.14
N GLY A 67 18.40 12.05 -5.18
CA GLY A 67 19.07 11.61 -6.40
C GLY A 67 19.95 10.39 -6.18
N SER A 68 20.30 9.75 -7.30
CA SER A 68 21.41 8.80 -7.41
C SER A 68 21.95 8.79 -8.85
N ASN A 69 23.01 8.04 -9.12
CA ASN A 69 23.63 7.95 -10.45
C ASN A 69 22.61 7.63 -11.57
N GLY A 70 22.27 8.63 -12.38
CA GLY A 70 21.34 8.51 -13.50
C GLY A 70 19.86 8.49 -13.10
N ALA A 71 19.50 8.98 -11.91
CA ALA A 71 18.11 8.94 -11.46
C ALA A 71 17.75 10.10 -10.51
N LEU A 72 16.48 10.53 -10.57
CA LEU A 72 15.84 11.44 -9.61
C LEU A 72 14.68 10.73 -8.91
N GLN A 73 14.39 11.13 -7.66
CA GLN A 73 13.18 10.67 -6.97
C GLN A 73 12.11 11.76 -7.01
N LEU A 74 11.11 11.62 -7.87
CA LEU A 74 10.05 12.62 -8.03
C LEU A 74 8.69 11.99 -7.79
N GLY A 75 7.87 12.60 -6.93
CA GLY A 75 6.51 12.13 -6.68
C GLY A 75 6.43 10.77 -6.00
N GLY A 76 7.48 10.38 -5.25
CA GLY A 76 7.57 9.05 -4.66
C GLY A 76 8.02 7.94 -5.62
N GLU A 77 8.35 8.26 -6.88
CA GLU A 77 8.85 7.34 -7.90
C GLU A 77 10.29 7.64 -8.29
N THR A 78 11.01 6.62 -8.76
CA THR A 78 12.38 6.77 -9.30
C THR A 78 12.27 6.99 -10.81
N VAL A 79 12.76 8.14 -11.27
CA VAL A 79 12.86 8.49 -12.69
C VAL A 79 14.31 8.24 -13.13
N ASP A 80 14.56 7.06 -13.72
CA ASP A 80 15.87 6.63 -14.23
C ASP A 80 15.87 6.27 -15.73
N ASP A 81 14.69 6.06 -16.34
CA ASP A 81 14.48 5.92 -17.78
C ASP A 81 13.59 7.05 -18.31
N LEU A 82 14.19 8.05 -18.95
CA LEU A 82 13.46 9.19 -19.52
C LEU A 82 12.63 8.84 -20.75
N SER A 83 12.85 7.68 -21.38
CA SER A 83 12.11 7.28 -22.58
C SER A 83 10.63 6.96 -22.29
N GLU A 84 10.30 6.68 -21.03
CA GLU A 84 8.92 6.51 -20.59
C GLU A 84 8.12 7.83 -20.63
N TYR A 85 8.82 8.97 -20.66
CA TYR A 85 8.24 10.33 -20.56
C TYR A 85 8.54 11.21 -21.79
N ASP A 86 8.89 10.61 -22.93
CA ASP A 86 9.32 11.32 -24.14
C ASP A 86 8.32 12.42 -24.55
N ALA A 87 7.01 12.13 -24.51
CA ALA A 87 5.97 13.06 -24.96
C ALA A 87 5.83 14.24 -23.99
N GLU A 88 5.81 13.97 -22.69
CA GLU A 88 5.71 14.93 -21.60
C GLU A 88 6.91 15.87 -21.60
N LEU A 89 8.13 15.33 -21.65
CA LEU A 89 9.37 16.11 -21.63
C LEU A 89 9.52 16.98 -22.88
N GLN A 90 9.11 16.49 -24.05
CA GLN A 90 9.06 17.32 -25.26
C GLN A 90 8.06 18.47 -25.15
N LEU A 91 6.94 18.29 -24.43
CA LEU A 91 5.98 19.37 -24.21
C LEU A 91 6.55 20.50 -23.35
N TRP A 92 7.51 20.21 -22.47
CA TRP A 92 8.15 21.23 -21.62
C TRP A 92 8.78 22.33 -22.47
N SER A 93 9.41 21.95 -23.60
CA SER A 93 10.07 22.88 -24.54
C SER A 93 9.18 24.06 -24.98
N ASN A 94 7.86 23.89 -25.06
CA ASN A 94 6.92 24.95 -25.43
C ASN A 94 6.88 26.11 -24.43
N SER A 95 7.30 25.84 -23.20
CA SER A 95 7.27 26.78 -22.08
C SER A 95 8.62 27.47 -21.87
N LEU A 96 9.69 26.88 -22.43
CA LEU A 96 11.07 27.26 -22.23
C LEU A 96 11.55 28.27 -23.29
N THR A 97 12.50 29.12 -22.91
CA THR A 97 13.26 29.91 -23.88
C THR A 97 14.31 29.05 -24.60
N ALA A 98 14.91 29.59 -25.67
CA ALA A 98 15.97 28.89 -26.42
C ALA A 98 17.30 28.72 -25.64
N HIS A 99 17.44 29.41 -24.50
CA HIS A 99 18.57 29.34 -23.57
C HIS A 99 18.04 29.06 -22.16
N ALA A 100 17.02 28.21 -22.07
CA ALA A 100 16.49 27.84 -20.78
C ALA A 100 17.38 26.77 -20.15
N ASP A 101 17.55 26.88 -18.84
CA ASP A 101 18.28 25.90 -18.05
C ASP A 101 17.33 24.96 -17.29
N ILE A 102 17.75 23.72 -17.08
CA ILE A 102 17.14 22.78 -16.14
C ILE A 102 18.19 22.38 -15.11
N LEU A 103 17.92 22.66 -13.84
CA LEU A 103 18.86 22.46 -12.74
C LEU A 103 18.35 21.34 -11.84
N LEU A 104 19.09 20.23 -11.78
CA LEU A 104 18.74 19.02 -11.05
C LEU A 104 19.51 18.95 -9.73
N TYR A 105 18.84 19.27 -8.62
CA TYR A 105 19.36 19.16 -7.27
C TYR A 105 18.95 17.82 -6.67
N GLY A 106 19.87 16.87 -6.71
CA GLY A 106 19.75 15.56 -6.06
C GLY A 106 21.12 14.92 -6.05
N CYS A 107 21.44 14.15 -5.01
CA CYS A 107 22.80 13.62 -4.88
C CYS A 107 23.16 12.72 -6.06
N ASN A 108 24.35 12.92 -6.64
CA ASN A 108 24.98 12.06 -7.63
C ASN A 108 24.18 11.85 -8.93
N VAL A 109 23.20 12.70 -9.26
CA VAL A 109 22.34 12.54 -10.44
C VAL A 109 23.16 12.38 -11.73
N ALA A 110 24.22 13.17 -11.88
CA ALA A 110 25.13 13.12 -13.02
C ALA A 110 26.43 12.33 -12.78
N ALA A 111 26.53 11.57 -11.68
CA ALA A 111 27.74 10.83 -11.35
C ALA A 111 28.07 9.76 -12.41
N GLY A 112 29.31 9.75 -12.93
CA GLY A 112 29.75 8.71 -13.86
C GLY A 112 28.95 8.66 -15.19
N ASN A 113 29.14 7.58 -15.96
CA ASN A 113 28.63 7.54 -17.34
C ASN A 113 27.09 7.50 -17.43
N ALA A 114 26.41 6.77 -16.54
CA ALA A 114 24.96 6.68 -16.57
C ALA A 114 24.31 8.03 -16.22
N GLY A 115 24.78 8.70 -15.17
CA GLY A 115 24.36 10.05 -14.80
C GLY A 115 24.54 11.08 -15.90
N MET A 116 25.72 11.11 -16.55
CA MET A 116 25.94 12.00 -17.69
C MET A 116 24.98 11.70 -18.86
N VAL A 117 24.69 10.42 -19.14
CA VAL A 117 23.72 10.05 -20.18
C VAL A 117 22.32 10.51 -19.83
N PHE A 118 21.90 10.37 -18.58
CA PHE A 118 20.61 10.85 -18.09
C PHE A 118 20.46 12.37 -18.31
N ALA A 119 21.42 13.16 -17.83
CA ALA A 119 21.40 14.62 -17.99
C ALA A 119 21.40 15.07 -19.47
N ASN A 120 22.21 14.42 -20.32
CA ASN A 120 22.23 14.72 -21.76
C ASN A 120 20.92 14.33 -22.47
N SER A 121 20.29 13.24 -22.05
CA SER A 121 19.01 12.79 -22.64
C SER A 121 17.88 13.76 -22.28
N LEU A 122 17.86 14.25 -21.03
CA LEU A 122 16.93 15.30 -20.63
C LEU A 122 17.12 16.59 -21.43
N ALA A 123 18.38 17.01 -21.63
CA ALA A 123 18.71 18.18 -22.45
C ALA A 123 18.20 18.01 -23.89
N GLN A 124 18.42 16.83 -24.48
CA GLN A 124 17.95 16.52 -25.83
C GLN A 124 16.42 16.54 -25.94
N LEU A 125 15.71 15.96 -24.98
CA LEU A 125 14.24 15.86 -25.01
C LEU A 125 13.55 17.21 -24.80
N THR A 126 14.11 18.05 -23.93
CA THR A 126 13.52 19.34 -23.56
C THR A 126 14.03 20.49 -24.43
N GLY A 127 15.18 20.33 -25.08
CA GLY A 127 15.87 21.38 -25.82
C GLY A 127 16.54 22.43 -24.94
N ALA A 128 16.61 22.20 -23.63
CA ALA A 128 17.23 23.05 -22.63
C ALA A 128 18.65 22.60 -22.31
N ASP A 129 19.44 23.51 -21.74
CA ASP A 129 20.73 23.16 -21.15
C ASP A 129 20.47 22.57 -19.74
N VAL A 130 21.21 21.53 -19.34
CA VAL A 130 20.95 20.79 -18.09
C VAL A 130 22.16 20.83 -17.17
N ALA A 131 21.98 21.24 -15.93
CA ALA A 131 22.97 21.13 -14.85
C ALA A 131 22.52 20.11 -13.81
N ALA A 132 23.44 19.31 -13.28
CA ALA A 132 23.14 18.30 -12.27
C ALA A 132 24.33 18.03 -11.35
N SER A 133 24.05 17.66 -10.10
CA SER A 133 25.11 17.30 -9.14
C SER A 133 25.69 15.93 -9.46
N ASP A 134 27.01 15.78 -9.33
CA ASP A 134 27.72 14.51 -9.47
C ASP A 134 28.22 13.92 -8.13
N ASP A 135 27.92 14.60 -7.01
CA ASP A 135 28.25 14.18 -5.65
C ASP A 135 27.10 14.43 -4.63
N LEU A 136 27.39 14.60 -3.33
CA LEU A 136 26.35 14.80 -2.32
C LEU A 136 25.81 16.24 -2.33
N THR A 137 24.54 16.42 -2.69
CA THR A 137 23.83 17.69 -2.47
C THR A 137 23.26 17.83 -1.04
N GLY A 138 23.54 18.96 -0.37
CA GLY A 138 23.02 19.27 0.98
C GLY A 138 24.03 19.03 2.11
N LEU A 139 23.57 18.55 3.27
CA LEU A 139 24.44 18.28 4.42
C LEU A 139 25.49 17.22 4.06
N GLY A 140 26.76 17.54 4.28
CA GLY A 140 27.88 16.64 4.02
C GLY A 140 28.44 16.68 2.60
N GLY A 141 27.83 17.45 1.69
CA GLY A 141 28.45 17.89 0.44
C GLY A 141 28.13 19.36 0.19
N ASP A 142 27.69 19.73 -1.01
CA ASP A 142 27.43 21.13 -1.35
C ASP A 142 26.18 21.32 -2.24
N TRP A 143 26.08 22.45 -2.94
CA TRP A 143 24.96 22.80 -3.84
C TRP A 143 25.48 23.22 -5.23
N GLU A 144 26.74 22.92 -5.52
CA GLU A 144 27.28 23.04 -6.85
C GLU A 144 26.64 21.95 -7.74
N LEU A 145 26.55 22.26 -9.04
CA LEU A 145 26.08 21.34 -10.06
C LEU A 145 27.25 21.15 -11.01
N GLU A 146 28.04 20.12 -10.76
CA GLU A 146 29.36 19.92 -11.35
C GLU A 146 29.27 19.55 -12.83
N TYR A 147 28.18 18.87 -13.20
CA TYR A 147 27.94 18.46 -14.57
C TYR A 147 27.00 19.42 -15.29
N SER A 148 27.36 19.78 -16.51
CA SER A 148 26.52 20.58 -17.41
C SER A 148 26.49 19.99 -18.82
N SER A 149 25.28 19.87 -19.38
CA SER A 149 25.03 19.69 -20.81
C SER A 149 24.57 21.02 -21.39
N GLY A 150 25.47 21.75 -22.05
CA GLY A 150 25.20 23.11 -22.55
C GLY A 150 25.77 24.21 -21.66
N ALA A 151 25.33 25.46 -21.86
CA ALA A 151 25.78 26.62 -21.10
C ALA A 151 24.73 26.95 -20.03
N ILE A 152 25.15 27.09 -18.76
CA ILE A 152 24.23 27.33 -17.65
C ILE A 152 24.29 28.80 -17.27
N GLU A 153 23.21 29.53 -17.53
CA GLU A 153 23.09 30.96 -17.18
C GLU A 153 22.38 31.19 -15.85
N ALA A 154 21.53 30.25 -15.45
CA ALA A 154 20.80 30.26 -14.20
C ALA A 154 21.74 30.05 -13.01
N ILE A 155 21.48 30.80 -11.96
CA ILE A 155 22.21 30.67 -10.69
C ILE A 155 21.62 29.49 -9.92
N SER A 156 22.49 28.57 -9.49
CA SER A 156 22.09 27.44 -8.67
C SER A 156 21.49 27.88 -7.32
N LEU A 157 20.55 27.09 -6.80
CA LEU A 157 20.10 27.21 -5.42
C LEU A 157 21.29 27.01 -4.49
N ALA A 158 21.45 27.88 -3.48
CA ALA A 158 22.49 27.73 -2.47
C ALA A 158 21.83 27.69 -1.08
N ALA A 159 21.65 26.49 -0.54
CA ALA A 159 20.97 26.27 0.73
C ALA A 159 21.95 25.76 1.80
N VAL A 160 22.96 26.56 2.11
CA VAL A 160 24.10 26.21 2.99
C VAL A 160 23.73 25.87 4.44
N ASP A 161 22.55 26.30 4.90
CA ASP A 161 21.96 26.02 6.21
C ASP A 161 20.94 24.88 6.18
N TYR A 162 20.79 24.19 5.04
CA TYR A 162 19.99 22.97 4.95
C TYR A 162 20.69 21.82 5.68
N THR A 163 19.99 21.20 6.62
CA THR A 163 20.57 20.23 7.57
C THR A 163 20.37 18.77 7.17
N SER A 164 19.92 18.50 5.94
CA SER A 164 19.70 17.14 5.42
C SER A 164 20.42 16.93 4.09
N THR A 165 20.54 15.67 3.68
CA THR A 165 21.21 15.28 2.42
C THR A 165 20.17 14.78 1.43
N LEU A 166 20.30 15.12 0.15
CA LEU A 166 19.37 14.69 -0.91
C LEU A 166 19.72 13.30 -1.48
N ALA A 167 20.19 12.39 -0.61
CA ALA A 167 20.72 11.08 -1.01
C ALA A 167 19.71 9.97 -0.82
N ASN A 168 19.84 8.91 -1.62
CA ASN A 168 19.16 7.63 -1.41
C ASN A 168 20.11 6.62 -0.75
N PHE A 169 19.55 5.66 -0.01
CA PHE A 169 20.30 4.52 0.50
C PHE A 169 20.21 3.35 -0.49
N THR A 170 21.35 2.75 -0.82
CA THR A 170 21.40 1.54 -1.65
C THR A 170 21.99 0.39 -0.86
N VAL A 171 21.18 -0.62 -0.56
CA VAL A 171 21.62 -1.86 0.10
C VAL A 171 22.47 -2.67 -0.88
N THR A 172 23.72 -2.91 -0.50
CA THR A 172 24.73 -3.59 -1.35
C THR A 172 25.13 -4.97 -0.84
N THR A 173 24.58 -5.42 0.30
CA THR A 173 24.86 -6.74 0.87
C THR A 173 23.60 -7.44 1.37
N LEU A 174 23.60 -8.77 1.33
CA LEU A 174 22.54 -9.60 1.91
C LEU A 174 22.75 -9.91 3.40
N ASN A 175 23.90 -9.51 3.96
CA ASN A 175 24.22 -9.74 5.35
C ASN A 175 23.41 -8.80 6.25
N ASP A 176 22.80 -9.34 7.30
CA ASP A 176 22.15 -8.56 8.35
C ASP A 176 23.16 -8.22 9.45
N VAL A 177 23.85 -7.08 9.31
CA VAL A 177 24.92 -6.63 10.21
C VAL A 177 24.78 -5.14 10.53
N VAL A 178 25.60 -4.64 11.45
CA VAL A 178 25.81 -3.21 11.69
C VAL A 178 27.31 -3.01 11.81
N ASP A 179 27.98 -2.76 10.69
CA ASP A 179 29.42 -2.53 10.58
C ASP A 179 29.73 -1.46 9.53
N ALA A 180 29.65 -0.19 9.93
CA ALA A 180 29.79 0.97 9.05
C ALA A 180 31.18 1.10 8.35
N ASN A 181 32.14 0.20 8.59
CA ASN A 181 33.50 0.29 8.07
C ASN A 181 33.87 -0.82 7.08
N ASP A 182 32.92 -1.66 6.67
CA ASP A 182 33.17 -2.77 5.74
C ASP A 182 33.03 -2.38 4.25
N GLY A 183 32.59 -1.15 3.98
CA GLY A 183 32.42 -0.61 2.63
C GLY A 183 31.18 -1.13 1.89
N VAL A 184 30.28 -1.83 2.58
CA VAL A 184 28.96 -2.18 2.07
C VAL A 184 27.86 -1.57 2.97
N ILE A 185 26.63 -1.60 2.51
CA ILE A 185 25.47 -1.09 3.25
C ILE A 185 24.47 -2.23 3.34
N SER A 186 24.23 -2.72 4.56
CA SER A 186 23.13 -3.64 4.85
C SER A 186 21.80 -2.88 4.99
N LEU A 187 20.69 -3.61 4.86
CA LEU A 187 19.36 -3.03 5.11
C LEU A 187 19.22 -2.47 6.52
N ARG A 188 19.82 -3.12 7.53
CA ARG A 188 19.75 -2.67 8.92
C ARG A 188 20.48 -1.36 9.12
N GLU A 189 21.63 -1.18 8.48
CA GLU A 189 22.37 0.08 8.53
C GLU A 189 21.60 1.20 7.86
N ALA A 190 21.08 0.96 6.65
CA ALA A 190 20.28 1.95 5.93
C ALA A 190 19.08 2.43 6.76
N ILE A 191 18.32 1.51 7.37
CA ILE A 191 17.20 1.84 8.25
C ILE A 191 17.67 2.59 9.51
N ASN A 192 18.78 2.18 10.12
CA ASN A 192 19.30 2.84 11.31
C ASN A 192 19.72 4.29 11.01
N VAL A 193 20.32 4.56 9.86
CA VAL A 193 20.67 5.93 9.47
C VAL A 193 19.41 6.73 9.17
N ALA A 194 18.50 6.20 8.34
CA ALA A 194 17.23 6.85 8.00
C ALA A 194 16.38 7.23 9.22
N ASN A 195 16.35 6.39 10.26
CA ASN A 195 15.65 6.70 11.51
C ASN A 195 16.17 7.94 12.25
N ASN A 196 17.38 8.42 11.92
CA ASN A 196 18.01 9.59 12.52
C ASN A 196 18.05 10.80 11.57
N LEU A 197 17.46 10.68 10.38
CA LEU A 197 17.32 11.77 9.44
C LEU A 197 15.89 12.34 9.50
N ASP A 198 15.78 13.62 9.18
CA ASP A 198 14.50 14.28 8.97
C ASP A 198 14.02 14.05 7.53
N GLY A 199 12.70 14.09 7.31
CA GLY A 199 12.12 13.86 5.98
C GLY A 199 11.80 12.41 5.69
N THR A 200 11.44 12.12 4.44
CA THR A 200 11.19 10.75 3.98
C THR A 200 12.41 10.21 3.26
N ASP A 201 13.05 9.20 3.83
CA ASP A 201 14.18 8.55 3.19
C ASP A 201 13.74 7.42 2.23
N ASN A 202 14.59 7.09 1.28
CA ASN A 202 14.35 5.98 0.34
C ASN A 202 15.49 4.95 0.41
N ILE A 203 15.12 3.67 0.47
CA ILE A 203 16.03 2.53 0.46
C ILE A 203 15.77 1.66 -0.79
N PHE A 204 16.83 1.40 -1.55
CA PHE A 204 16.88 0.54 -2.74
C PHE A 204 17.82 -0.64 -2.53
N PHE A 205 17.84 -1.60 -3.46
CA PHE A 205 18.72 -2.78 -3.40
C PHE A 205 19.54 -2.94 -4.68
N ALA A 206 20.87 -2.94 -4.55
CA ALA A 206 21.79 -3.35 -5.61
C ALA A 206 21.96 -4.88 -5.70
N VAL A 207 21.34 -5.62 -4.78
CA VAL A 207 21.46 -7.08 -4.65
C VAL A 207 20.10 -7.76 -4.64
N ASN A 208 20.05 -8.95 -5.23
CA ASN A 208 18.90 -9.85 -5.18
C ASN A 208 19.21 -11.03 -4.26
N GLY A 209 18.22 -11.47 -3.48
CA GLY A 209 18.32 -12.63 -2.62
C GLY A 209 17.57 -12.46 -1.30
N THR A 210 17.91 -13.33 -0.36
CA THR A 210 17.30 -13.34 0.97
C THR A 210 18.23 -12.68 1.99
N ILE A 211 17.79 -11.57 2.55
CA ILE A 211 18.35 -10.99 3.78
C ILE A 211 17.78 -11.76 4.95
N THR A 212 18.59 -12.60 5.58
CA THR A 212 18.18 -13.39 6.75
C THR A 212 18.53 -12.63 8.02
N LEU A 213 17.50 -12.21 8.76
CA LEU A 213 17.70 -11.43 9.97
C LEU A 213 18.33 -12.29 11.08
N THR A 214 19.43 -11.79 11.63
CA THR A 214 20.15 -12.35 12.77
C THR A 214 20.19 -11.39 13.95
N GLY A 215 20.07 -10.09 13.70
CA GLY A 215 20.01 -9.02 14.72
C GLY A 215 18.61 -8.76 15.30
N GLY A 216 17.62 -9.61 14.97
CA GLY A 216 16.22 -9.42 15.36
C GLY A 216 15.44 -8.52 14.38
N GLN A 217 14.32 -7.97 14.83
CA GLN A 217 13.46 -7.14 13.97
C GLN A 217 14.15 -5.86 13.47
N LEU A 218 13.72 -5.37 12.31
CA LEU A 218 14.07 -4.05 11.78
C LEU A 218 13.06 -3.03 12.32
N THR A 219 13.53 -2.02 13.06
CA THR A 219 12.66 -0.99 13.62
C THR A 219 12.69 0.26 12.75
N ILE A 220 11.51 0.75 12.36
CA ILE A 220 11.32 1.98 11.59
C ILE A 220 10.60 2.98 12.48
N SER A 221 11.19 4.18 12.64
CA SER A 221 10.67 5.25 13.51
C SER A 221 10.53 6.61 12.82
N SER A 222 10.95 6.73 11.56
CA SER A 222 10.78 7.91 10.70
C SER A 222 9.91 7.61 9.48
N ASP A 223 9.69 8.62 8.63
CA ASP A 223 9.09 8.42 7.32
C ASP A 223 10.10 7.73 6.40
N LEU A 224 9.71 6.62 5.78
CA LEU A 224 10.66 5.75 5.08
C LEU A 224 10.00 4.94 3.98
N ASN A 225 10.59 4.96 2.79
CA ASN A 225 10.22 4.09 1.69
C ASN A 225 11.29 3.02 1.45
N ILE A 226 10.86 1.77 1.29
CA ILE A 226 11.74 0.64 0.97
C ILE A 226 11.24 -0.02 -0.32
N PHE A 227 12.03 0.09 -1.37
CA PHE A 227 11.76 -0.42 -2.70
C PHE A 227 12.59 -1.67 -2.96
N GLY A 228 11.98 -2.84 -2.83
CA GLY A 228 12.57 -4.08 -3.29
C GLY A 228 12.62 -4.16 -4.82
N ASN A 229 13.49 -5.02 -5.35
CA ASN A 229 13.62 -5.25 -6.80
C ASN A 229 12.47 -6.11 -7.38
N GLY A 230 11.36 -6.23 -6.63
CA GLY A 230 10.25 -7.14 -6.89
C GLY A 230 10.21 -8.30 -5.89
N ALA A 231 9.00 -8.72 -5.51
CA ALA A 231 8.82 -9.69 -4.42
C ALA A 231 9.53 -11.04 -4.67
N SER A 232 9.74 -11.43 -5.92
CA SER A 232 10.51 -12.64 -6.27
C SER A 232 12.03 -12.50 -6.12
N PHE A 233 12.54 -11.28 -5.99
CA PHE A 233 13.98 -10.99 -5.98
C PHE A 233 14.50 -10.53 -4.62
N THR A 234 13.70 -9.79 -3.86
CA THR A 234 14.12 -9.26 -2.55
C THR A 234 13.29 -9.89 -1.44
N THR A 235 13.90 -10.79 -0.66
CA THR A 235 13.25 -11.40 0.51
C THR A 235 13.91 -10.91 1.79
N ILE A 236 13.12 -10.41 2.73
CA ILE A 236 13.53 -10.10 4.10
C ILE A 236 12.93 -11.16 5.02
N SER A 237 13.78 -12.00 5.60
CA SER A 237 13.36 -13.17 6.37
C SER A 237 13.64 -12.99 7.86
N GLY A 238 12.61 -13.10 8.71
CA GLY A 238 12.74 -13.09 10.18
C GLY A 238 13.39 -14.35 10.75
N ASN A 239 13.80 -15.28 9.87
CA ASN A 239 14.54 -16.51 10.19
C ASN A 239 13.85 -17.44 11.20
N ASN A 240 12.52 -17.40 11.28
CA ASN A 240 11.72 -18.05 12.32
C ASN A 240 12.19 -17.71 13.74
N ALA A 241 12.90 -16.60 13.92
CA ALA A 241 13.55 -16.24 15.19
C ALA A 241 13.09 -14.86 15.70
N SER A 242 12.61 -14.00 14.80
CA SER A 242 12.17 -12.66 15.15
C SER A 242 11.05 -12.19 14.22
N ARG A 243 10.32 -11.16 14.65
CA ARG A 243 9.52 -10.33 13.75
C ARG A 243 10.40 -9.71 12.66
N VAL A 244 9.86 -9.47 11.47
CA VAL A 244 10.64 -8.84 10.38
C VAL A 244 10.72 -7.33 10.58
N PHE A 245 9.57 -6.65 10.57
CA PHE A 245 9.49 -5.18 10.69
C PHE A 245 8.65 -4.74 11.88
N ASN A 246 9.12 -3.72 12.59
CA ASN A 246 8.33 -2.96 13.55
C ASN A 246 8.27 -1.49 13.12
N VAL A 247 7.13 -1.09 12.55
CA VAL A 247 6.83 0.30 12.20
C VAL A 247 6.29 0.96 13.47
N GLY A 248 7.17 1.66 14.19
CA GLY A 248 6.85 2.33 15.45
C GLY A 248 6.10 3.64 15.27
N SER A 249 6.40 4.36 14.18
CA SER A 249 5.84 5.66 13.81
C SER A 249 6.12 5.93 12.33
N GLY A 250 5.76 7.12 11.85
CA GLY A 250 6.05 7.58 10.49
C GLY A 250 5.07 7.07 9.44
N THR A 251 5.25 7.58 8.23
CA THR A 251 4.61 7.17 6.99
C THR A 251 5.60 6.29 6.23
N VAL A 252 5.26 5.01 6.10
CA VAL A 252 6.17 3.99 5.54
C VAL A 252 5.57 3.37 4.29
N LEU A 253 6.35 3.31 3.22
CA LEU A 253 6.04 2.51 2.03
C LEU A 253 6.94 1.28 1.97
N LEU A 254 6.34 0.11 1.86
CA LEU A 254 7.04 -1.12 1.50
C LEU A 254 6.55 -1.55 0.10
N SER A 255 7.45 -1.56 -0.88
CA SER A 255 7.13 -1.92 -2.25
C SER A 255 8.00 -3.07 -2.77
N GLY A 256 7.39 -4.06 -3.42
CA GLY A 256 8.14 -5.10 -4.13
C GLY A 256 9.00 -6.00 -3.23
N LEU A 257 8.60 -6.24 -1.98
CA LEU A 257 9.33 -7.09 -1.03
C LEU A 257 8.60 -8.41 -0.77
N THR A 258 9.35 -9.50 -0.56
CA THR A 258 8.86 -10.64 0.21
C THR A 258 9.27 -10.49 1.67
N ILE A 259 8.30 -10.56 2.59
CA ILE A 259 8.46 -10.48 4.03
C ILE A 259 8.09 -11.84 4.60
N ALA A 260 9.10 -12.61 5.01
CA ALA A 260 8.91 -14.04 5.24
C ALA A 260 9.43 -14.53 6.58
N ASN A 261 8.87 -15.66 7.02
CA ASN A 261 9.35 -16.44 8.17
C ASN A 261 9.57 -15.59 9.43
N GLY A 262 8.81 -14.52 9.59
CA GLY A 262 8.76 -13.74 10.81
C GLY A 262 8.08 -14.54 11.91
N ARG A 263 8.63 -14.51 13.13
CA ARG A 263 8.06 -15.25 14.26
C ARG A 263 8.13 -14.49 15.56
N VAL A 264 7.00 -14.46 16.26
CA VAL A 264 6.90 -14.00 17.65
C VAL A 264 6.26 -15.08 18.54
N THR A 265 6.76 -15.24 19.77
CA THR A 265 6.30 -16.30 20.70
C THR A 265 5.40 -15.79 21.81
N SER A 266 5.52 -14.52 22.21
CA SER A 266 4.74 -13.89 23.30
C SER A 266 4.35 -12.45 22.94
N ASP A 267 4.17 -12.19 21.65
CA ASP A 267 3.79 -10.90 21.10
C ASP A 267 2.96 -11.13 19.83
N SER A 268 2.57 -10.05 19.15
CA SER A 268 1.70 -10.03 17.98
C SER A 268 2.48 -9.65 16.72
N GLY A 269 1.94 -9.82 15.52
CA GLY A 269 2.57 -9.34 14.28
C GLY A 269 3.85 -10.10 13.93
N GLY A 270 3.72 -11.36 13.53
CA GLY A 270 4.86 -12.22 13.21
C GLY A 270 5.74 -11.67 12.09
N GLY A 271 5.15 -11.14 11.02
CA GLY A 271 5.89 -10.46 9.96
C GLY A 271 6.11 -8.99 10.30
N ILE A 272 5.01 -8.27 10.53
CA ILE A 272 5.03 -6.82 10.76
C ILE A 272 4.18 -6.46 11.97
N ARG A 273 4.65 -5.51 12.77
CA ARG A 273 3.78 -4.72 13.66
C ARG A 273 3.77 -3.26 13.20
N ASN A 274 2.58 -2.71 13.04
CA ASN A 274 2.38 -1.35 12.57
C ASN A 274 1.66 -0.49 13.61
N ASN A 275 2.34 0.54 14.11
CA ASN A 275 1.76 1.62 14.92
C ASN A 275 1.67 2.96 14.15
N GLY A 276 2.32 3.06 12.98
CA GLY A 276 2.34 4.25 12.13
C GLY A 276 1.34 4.16 10.97
N THR A 277 1.65 4.84 9.87
CA THR A 277 0.93 4.74 8.60
C THR A 277 1.76 3.87 7.65
N LEU A 278 1.29 2.66 7.35
CA LEU A 278 1.99 1.71 6.49
C LEU A 278 1.22 1.51 5.18
N THR A 279 1.90 1.73 4.06
CA THR A 279 1.44 1.33 2.74
C THR A 279 2.27 0.17 2.23
N MET A 280 1.61 -0.89 1.77
CA MET A 280 2.25 -2.03 1.13
C MET A 280 1.80 -2.12 -0.32
N GLN A 281 2.75 -2.20 -1.23
CA GLN A 281 2.52 -2.31 -2.67
C GLN A 281 3.29 -3.50 -3.22
N PHE A 282 2.61 -4.36 -3.99
CA PHE A 282 3.25 -5.48 -4.70
C PHE A 282 4.13 -6.37 -3.81
N CYS A 283 3.77 -6.48 -2.53
CA CYS A 283 4.51 -7.24 -1.53
C CYS A 283 3.96 -8.65 -1.38
N THR A 284 4.77 -9.56 -0.87
CA THR A 284 4.35 -10.89 -0.42
C THR A 284 4.67 -11.08 1.05
N LEU A 285 3.68 -11.37 1.89
CA LEU A 285 3.90 -11.82 3.27
C LEU A 285 3.68 -13.32 3.35
N SER A 286 4.74 -14.08 3.66
CA SER A 286 4.68 -15.54 3.62
C SER A 286 5.28 -16.24 4.83
N GLY A 287 4.55 -17.21 5.38
CA GLY A 287 5.07 -18.09 6.44
C GLY A 287 5.35 -17.36 7.76
N ASN A 288 4.73 -16.19 7.99
CA ASN A 288 4.91 -15.46 9.23
C ASN A 288 3.97 -16.00 10.32
N SER A 289 4.44 -16.02 11.57
CA SER A 289 3.71 -16.65 12.67
C SER A 289 3.74 -15.86 13.98
N ALA A 290 2.57 -15.78 14.64
CA ALA A 290 2.43 -15.28 16.00
C ALA A 290 1.87 -16.40 16.89
N VAL A 291 2.74 -17.02 17.69
CA VAL A 291 2.37 -18.23 18.47
C VAL A 291 1.68 -17.89 19.78
N GLY A 292 2.09 -16.80 20.45
CA GLY A 292 1.49 -16.37 21.71
C GLY A 292 0.64 -15.10 21.60
N GLY A 293 0.39 -14.62 20.39
CA GLY A 293 -0.38 -13.40 20.16
C GLY A 293 -1.05 -13.37 18.78
N PRO A 294 -1.85 -12.33 18.52
CA PRO A 294 -2.57 -12.15 17.26
C PRO A 294 -1.68 -11.69 16.09
N GLY A 295 -2.19 -11.75 14.86
CA GLY A 295 -1.54 -11.17 13.69
C GLY A 295 -0.36 -12.01 13.20
N GLY A 296 -0.62 -13.13 12.54
CA GLY A 296 0.45 -14.00 12.02
C GLY A 296 1.35 -13.27 11.03
N GLY A 297 0.74 -12.66 10.01
CA GLY A 297 1.41 -11.76 9.08
C GLY A 297 1.62 -10.38 9.68
N ILE A 298 0.54 -9.66 9.97
CA ILE A 298 0.59 -8.28 10.46
C ILE A 298 -0.29 -8.10 11.68
N GLU A 299 0.18 -7.34 12.65
CA GLU A 299 -0.67 -6.61 13.60
C GLU A 299 -0.72 -5.13 13.22
N ASN A 300 -1.92 -4.62 12.97
CA ASN A 300 -2.17 -3.22 12.65
C ASN A 300 -2.85 -2.50 13.80
N LEU A 301 -2.12 -1.58 14.43
CA LEU A 301 -2.57 -0.65 15.47
C LEU A 301 -2.73 0.78 14.91
N GLY A 302 -2.03 1.10 13.82
CA GLY A 302 -2.12 2.38 13.11
C GLY A 302 -3.01 2.32 11.86
N THR A 303 -2.56 2.92 10.76
CA THR A 303 -3.24 2.88 9.46
C THR A 303 -2.49 1.94 8.53
N LEU A 304 -3.20 1.02 7.87
CA LEU A 304 -2.61 0.09 6.91
C LEU A 304 -3.36 0.14 5.58
N THR A 305 -2.62 0.40 4.50
CA THR A 305 -3.10 0.27 3.12
C THR A 305 -2.33 -0.85 2.42
N VAL A 306 -3.05 -1.78 1.80
CA VAL A 306 -2.48 -2.94 1.11
C VAL A 306 -2.97 -2.95 -0.33
N ASN A 307 -2.06 -2.83 -1.28
CA ASN A 307 -2.35 -2.78 -2.71
C ASN A 307 -1.57 -3.86 -3.46
N GLY A 308 -2.25 -4.63 -4.32
CA GLY A 308 -1.56 -5.56 -5.23
C GLY A 308 -0.71 -6.63 -4.54
N SER A 309 -1.01 -6.97 -3.28
CA SER A 309 -0.11 -7.76 -2.42
C SER A 309 -0.69 -9.14 -2.10
N SER A 310 0.18 -10.07 -1.69
CA SER A 310 -0.17 -11.45 -1.35
C SER A 310 0.16 -11.79 0.10
N PHE A 311 -0.75 -12.47 0.79
CA PHE A 311 -0.59 -12.98 2.15
C PHE A 311 -0.80 -14.49 2.11
N SER A 312 0.27 -15.26 2.30
CA SER A 312 0.21 -16.72 2.19
C SER A 312 0.79 -17.46 3.38
N ASN A 313 0.09 -18.49 3.85
CA ASN A 313 0.62 -19.39 4.90
C ASN A 313 1.02 -18.66 6.19
N ASN A 314 0.38 -17.54 6.51
CA ASN A 314 0.61 -16.84 7.77
C ASN A 314 -0.32 -17.42 8.85
N SER A 315 0.15 -17.48 10.09
CA SER A 315 -0.59 -18.15 11.17
C SER A 315 -0.56 -17.46 12.52
N ALA A 316 -1.70 -17.43 13.24
CA ALA A 316 -1.79 -16.99 14.62
C ALA A 316 -2.53 -18.02 15.50
N ILE A 317 -2.06 -18.28 16.73
CA ILE A 317 -2.62 -19.34 17.60
C ILE A 317 -3.43 -18.78 18.80
N ALA A 318 -3.41 -17.47 19.03
CA ALA A 318 -4.05 -16.85 20.19
C ALA A 318 -5.03 -15.73 19.78
N ALA A 319 -6.25 -16.11 19.39
CA ALA A 319 -7.38 -15.18 19.17
C ALA A 319 -7.05 -13.96 18.29
N GLY A 320 -6.50 -14.19 17.10
CA GLY A 320 -6.10 -13.12 16.18
C GLY A 320 -6.18 -13.51 14.71
N GLY A 321 -6.02 -12.54 13.82
CA GLY A 321 -6.00 -12.80 12.38
C GLY A 321 -4.74 -13.54 11.90
N GLY A 322 -4.89 -14.53 11.03
CA GLY A 322 -3.75 -15.30 10.49
C GLY A 322 -2.90 -14.47 9.53
N GLY A 323 -3.54 -13.84 8.54
CA GLY A 323 -2.90 -12.84 7.69
C GLY A 323 -2.72 -11.50 8.41
N ILE A 324 -3.83 -10.87 8.82
CA ILE A 324 -3.81 -9.55 9.48
C ILE A 324 -4.75 -9.53 10.68
N GLU A 325 -4.22 -9.09 11.83
CA GLU A 325 -4.99 -8.57 12.96
C GLU A 325 -5.14 -7.04 12.80
N ASN A 326 -6.36 -6.55 12.61
CA ASN A 326 -6.66 -5.13 12.51
C ASN A 326 -7.38 -4.61 13.76
N ARG A 327 -6.78 -3.62 14.42
CA ARG A 327 -7.37 -2.92 15.58
C ARG A 327 -7.67 -1.45 15.31
N SER A 328 -7.40 -0.97 14.10
CA SER A 328 -7.60 0.42 13.69
C SER A 328 -8.12 0.46 12.25
N THR A 329 -7.45 1.15 11.32
CA THR A 329 -7.92 1.32 9.93
C THR A 329 -7.13 0.46 8.96
N LEU A 330 -7.84 -0.32 8.15
CA LEU A 330 -7.28 -1.16 7.10
C LEU A 330 -8.01 -0.94 5.77
N THR A 331 -7.25 -0.68 4.71
CA THR A 331 -7.74 -0.73 3.32
C THR A 331 -6.98 -1.79 2.55
N VAL A 332 -7.69 -2.67 1.86
CA VAL A 332 -7.11 -3.75 1.03
C VAL A 332 -7.68 -3.66 -0.37
N ASN A 333 -6.81 -3.50 -1.37
CA ASN A 333 -7.18 -3.42 -2.77
C ASN A 333 -6.40 -4.44 -3.58
N HIS A 334 -7.07 -5.10 -4.53
CA HIS A 334 -6.43 -5.92 -5.57
C HIS A 334 -5.43 -6.95 -5.02
N SER A 335 -5.75 -7.55 -3.88
CA SER A 335 -4.81 -8.40 -3.13
C SER A 335 -5.30 -9.84 -3.00
N SER A 336 -4.47 -10.73 -2.48
CA SER A 336 -4.82 -12.13 -2.20
C SER A 336 -4.42 -12.58 -0.80
N PHE A 337 -5.33 -13.27 -0.11
CA PHE A 337 -5.10 -13.95 1.16
C PHE A 337 -5.32 -15.44 0.95
N SER A 338 -4.26 -16.24 1.02
CA SER A 338 -4.33 -17.68 0.76
C SER A 338 -3.73 -18.54 1.86
N ASN A 339 -4.43 -19.59 2.26
CA ASN A 339 -3.93 -20.59 3.22
C ASN A 339 -3.43 -19.99 4.54
N ASN A 340 -3.97 -18.85 4.96
CA ASN A 340 -3.70 -18.29 6.26
C ASN A 340 -4.60 -18.96 7.31
N SER A 341 -4.09 -19.11 8.53
CA SER A 341 -4.79 -19.87 9.58
C SER A 341 -4.75 -19.17 10.93
N ALA A 342 -5.88 -19.09 11.63
CA ALA A 342 -5.88 -18.65 13.03
C ALA A 342 -7.16 -19.01 13.77
N ASP A 343 -7.27 -18.73 15.07
CA ASP A 343 -8.53 -18.97 15.80
C ASP A 343 -9.68 -18.08 15.29
N SER A 344 -9.39 -16.88 14.78
CA SER A 344 -10.41 -15.94 14.32
C SER A 344 -9.91 -15.13 13.14
N GLY A 345 -10.55 -15.25 11.98
CA GLY A 345 -10.12 -14.55 10.77
C GLY A 345 -8.88 -15.19 10.18
N GLY A 346 -9.02 -16.28 9.44
CA GLY A 346 -7.87 -16.95 8.83
C GLY A 346 -7.07 -15.98 7.97
N GLY A 347 -7.76 -15.24 7.10
CA GLY A 347 -7.20 -14.08 6.38
C GLY A 347 -7.08 -12.84 7.27
N ILE A 348 -8.21 -12.27 7.70
CA ILE A 348 -8.25 -11.02 8.47
C ILE A 348 -9.16 -11.17 9.70
N ARG A 349 -8.68 -10.70 10.86
CA ARG A 349 -9.54 -10.38 12.00
C ARG A 349 -9.60 -8.88 12.17
N SER A 350 -10.79 -8.32 12.38
CA SER A 350 -10.93 -6.89 12.63
C SER A 350 -11.82 -6.57 13.83
N ASP A 351 -11.27 -5.78 14.74
CA ASP A 351 -12.03 -5.00 15.73
C ASP A 351 -12.20 -3.53 15.30
N GLY A 352 -11.47 -3.09 14.26
CA GLY A 352 -11.51 -1.72 13.71
C GLY A 352 -12.33 -1.60 12.42
N THR A 353 -11.94 -0.65 11.56
CA THR A 353 -12.58 -0.38 10.27
C THR A 353 -11.79 -1.00 9.13
N VAL A 354 -12.47 -1.76 8.28
CA VAL A 354 -11.87 -2.43 7.11
C VAL A 354 -12.65 -2.12 5.85
N THR A 355 -11.93 -1.75 4.79
CA THR A 355 -12.45 -1.73 3.43
C THR A 355 -11.66 -2.72 2.58
N VAL A 356 -12.36 -3.62 1.89
CA VAL A 356 -11.79 -4.64 1.01
C VAL A 356 -12.38 -4.45 -0.39
N ASN A 357 -11.53 -4.23 -1.39
CA ASN A 357 -11.95 -4.06 -2.77
C ASN A 357 -11.20 -5.05 -3.67
N SER A 358 -11.93 -5.73 -4.55
CA SER A 358 -11.35 -6.55 -5.63
C SER A 358 -10.29 -7.54 -5.14
N THR A 359 -10.53 -8.17 -4.00
CA THR A 359 -9.54 -9.01 -3.29
C THR A 359 -10.04 -10.45 -3.20
N THR A 360 -9.11 -11.41 -3.22
CA THR A 360 -9.43 -12.84 -3.11
C THR A 360 -8.99 -13.42 -1.77
N PHE A 361 -9.90 -14.10 -1.08
CA PHE A 361 -9.64 -14.92 0.10
C PHE A 361 -9.84 -16.38 -0.27
N SER A 362 -8.77 -17.16 -0.30
CA SER A 362 -8.80 -18.56 -0.75
C SER A 362 -8.15 -19.55 0.21
N GLY A 363 -8.85 -20.60 0.63
CA GLY A 363 -8.24 -21.67 1.43
C GLY A 363 -7.81 -21.25 2.84
N ASN A 364 -8.31 -20.11 3.34
CA ASN A 364 -8.02 -19.68 4.70
C ASN A 364 -8.88 -20.45 5.71
N SER A 365 -8.34 -20.68 6.91
CA SER A 365 -8.99 -21.49 7.94
C SER A 365 -9.03 -20.77 9.28
N ALA A 366 -10.14 -20.85 10.00
CA ALA A 366 -10.21 -20.38 11.39
C ALA A 366 -11.34 -21.03 12.19
N ASP A 367 -11.42 -20.85 13.51
CA ASP A 367 -12.63 -21.26 14.24
C ASP A 367 -13.79 -20.32 13.90
N PHE A 368 -13.50 -19.02 13.78
CA PHE A 368 -14.48 -18.00 13.40
C PHE A 368 -14.00 -17.23 12.17
N GLY A 369 -14.77 -17.26 11.08
CA GLY A 369 -14.45 -16.47 9.88
C GLY A 369 -13.22 -17.03 9.15
N GLY A 370 -13.41 -18.05 8.30
CA GLY A 370 -12.29 -18.67 7.59
C GLY A 370 -11.52 -17.66 6.75
N GLY A 371 -12.25 -16.83 5.98
CA GLY A 371 -11.70 -15.65 5.33
C GLY A 371 -11.53 -14.47 6.29
N ILE A 372 -12.63 -13.94 6.81
CA ILE A 372 -12.63 -12.75 7.68
C ILE A 372 -13.52 -12.93 8.91
N ALA A 373 -13.03 -12.54 10.08
CA ALA A 373 -13.82 -12.34 11.28
C ALA A 373 -13.95 -10.85 11.61
N ASN A 374 -15.18 -10.36 11.75
CA ASN A 374 -15.50 -8.96 11.99
C ASN A 374 -16.20 -8.74 13.33
N ARG A 375 -15.69 -7.77 14.09
CA ARG A 375 -16.30 -7.20 15.29
C ARG A 375 -16.47 -5.68 15.20
N GLY A 376 -15.84 -5.03 14.22
CA GLY A 376 -15.94 -3.59 13.95
C GLY A 376 -16.79 -3.29 12.72
N THR A 377 -16.28 -2.45 11.81
CA THR A 377 -16.96 -2.11 10.55
C THR A 377 -16.22 -2.73 9.38
N LEU A 378 -16.92 -3.50 8.55
CA LEU A 378 -16.35 -4.19 7.40
C LEU A 378 -17.17 -3.85 6.14
N THR A 379 -16.50 -3.26 5.14
CA THR A 379 -17.04 -3.08 3.80
C THR A 379 -16.26 -3.95 2.82
N VAL A 380 -16.97 -4.74 2.01
CA VAL A 380 -16.39 -5.66 1.03
C VAL A 380 -17.04 -5.41 -0.32
N ASN A 381 -16.24 -5.08 -1.33
CA ASN A 381 -16.69 -4.80 -2.68
C ASN A 381 -15.98 -5.69 -3.69
N SER A 382 -16.74 -6.23 -4.65
CA SER A 382 -16.22 -6.94 -5.83
C SER A 382 -15.19 -8.03 -5.51
N SER A 383 -15.32 -8.70 -4.37
CA SER A 383 -14.30 -9.60 -3.83
C SER A 383 -14.74 -11.06 -3.92
N THR A 384 -13.78 -11.98 -3.79
CA THR A 384 -14.03 -13.43 -3.87
C THR A 384 -13.60 -14.13 -2.60
N PHE A 385 -14.49 -14.94 -2.03
CA PHE A 385 -14.22 -15.84 -0.91
C PHE A 385 -14.43 -17.26 -1.40
N SER A 386 -13.36 -18.03 -1.49
CA SER A 386 -13.40 -19.39 -2.00
C SER A 386 -12.69 -20.41 -1.12
N ASN A 387 -13.29 -21.58 -0.92
CA ASN A 387 -12.65 -22.70 -0.21
C ASN A 387 -12.15 -22.36 1.20
N ASN A 388 -12.71 -21.33 1.85
CA ASN A 388 -12.36 -21.00 3.22
C ASN A 388 -13.15 -21.88 4.19
N SER A 389 -12.57 -22.22 5.34
CA SER A 389 -13.15 -23.15 6.31
C SER A 389 -13.22 -22.54 7.70
N ALA A 390 -14.34 -22.71 8.41
CA ALA A 390 -14.42 -22.36 9.82
C ALA A 390 -15.46 -23.13 10.65
N ASP A 391 -15.52 -22.98 11.97
CA ASP A 391 -16.68 -23.47 12.72
C ASP A 391 -17.90 -22.57 12.47
N SER A 392 -17.70 -21.25 12.36
CA SER A 392 -18.75 -20.32 11.97
C SER A 392 -18.28 -19.34 10.91
N GLY A 393 -19.04 -19.20 9.82
CA GLY A 393 -18.73 -18.24 8.76
C GLY A 393 -17.52 -18.69 7.94
N GLY A 394 -17.68 -19.68 7.07
CA GLY A 394 -16.55 -20.21 6.28
C GLY A 394 -15.87 -19.10 5.48
N GLY A 395 -16.65 -18.26 4.80
CA GLY A 395 -16.16 -17.03 4.18
C GLY A 395 -15.98 -15.89 5.20
N VAL A 396 -17.10 -15.42 5.77
CA VAL A 396 -17.11 -14.28 6.70
C VAL A 396 -17.93 -14.60 7.95
N TYR A 397 -17.38 -14.25 9.11
CA TYR A 397 -18.08 -14.24 10.39
C TYR A 397 -18.26 -12.80 10.89
N ASN A 398 -19.49 -12.33 11.00
CA ASN A 398 -19.84 -11.05 11.60
C ASN A 398 -20.45 -11.28 12.99
N LEU A 399 -19.72 -10.90 14.04
CA LEU A 399 -20.11 -11.21 15.43
C LEU A 399 -21.04 -10.16 16.05
N ILE A 400 -20.59 -8.92 16.15
CA ILE A 400 -21.33 -7.77 16.71
C ILE A 400 -21.21 -6.54 15.81
N GLY A 401 -20.42 -6.66 14.73
CA GLY A 401 -20.03 -5.57 13.87
C GLY A 401 -21.08 -5.24 12.81
N SER A 402 -20.74 -4.23 12.01
CA SER A 402 -21.44 -3.91 10.76
C SER A 402 -20.70 -4.54 9.58
N LEU A 403 -21.43 -5.24 8.74
CA LEU A 403 -20.94 -5.83 7.50
C LEU A 403 -21.73 -5.27 6.32
N THR A 404 -21.05 -4.69 5.34
CA THR A 404 -21.63 -4.36 4.03
C THR A 404 -20.88 -5.11 2.95
N VAL A 405 -21.58 -5.87 2.13
CA VAL A 405 -20.98 -6.64 1.03
C VAL A 405 -21.70 -6.33 -0.27
N THR A 406 -20.95 -5.88 -1.27
CA THR A 406 -21.49 -5.54 -2.59
C THR A 406 -20.77 -6.29 -3.70
N GLY A 407 -21.53 -6.87 -4.65
CA GLY A 407 -20.97 -7.39 -5.90
C GLY A 407 -19.96 -8.53 -5.73
N SER A 408 -20.01 -9.27 -4.63
CA SER A 408 -18.98 -10.23 -4.24
C SER A 408 -19.43 -11.69 -4.40
N TYR A 409 -18.46 -12.60 -4.44
CA TYR A 409 -18.66 -14.03 -4.64
C TYR A 409 -18.24 -14.84 -3.42
N PHE A 410 -19.12 -15.70 -2.92
CA PHE A 410 -18.83 -16.67 -1.87
C PHE A 410 -19.08 -18.07 -2.40
N ARG A 411 -18.01 -18.86 -2.59
CA ARG A 411 -18.10 -20.20 -3.17
C ARG A 411 -17.30 -21.25 -2.42
N ASN A 412 -17.82 -22.46 -2.30
CA ASN A 412 -17.11 -23.60 -1.73
C ASN A 412 -16.58 -23.36 -0.31
N ASN A 413 -17.11 -22.36 0.40
CA ASN A 413 -16.72 -22.13 1.79
C ASN A 413 -17.47 -23.11 2.68
N GLN A 414 -16.82 -23.57 3.74
CA GLN A 414 -17.29 -24.65 4.58
C GLN A 414 -17.35 -24.19 6.03
N ALA A 415 -18.46 -24.49 6.72
CA ALA A 415 -18.52 -24.28 8.15
C ALA A 415 -19.39 -25.27 8.93
N THR A 416 -19.45 -25.14 10.25
CA THR A 416 -20.53 -25.77 11.03
C THR A 416 -21.84 -24.99 10.87
N ASP A 417 -21.80 -23.66 11.00
CA ASP A 417 -22.94 -22.77 10.73
C ASP A 417 -22.51 -21.61 9.81
N GLY A 418 -23.28 -21.32 8.75
CA GLY A 418 -22.98 -20.21 7.84
C GLY A 418 -21.79 -20.53 6.94
N GLY A 419 -21.94 -21.45 5.99
CA GLY A 419 -20.84 -21.87 5.11
C GLY A 419 -20.24 -20.68 4.37
N GLY A 420 -21.07 -19.82 3.78
CA GLY A 420 -20.64 -18.56 3.19
C GLY A 420 -20.44 -17.47 4.25
N ILE A 421 -21.54 -17.06 4.89
CA ILE A 421 -21.57 -15.94 5.85
C ILE A 421 -22.32 -16.36 7.11
N SER A 422 -21.80 -15.97 8.28
CA SER A 422 -22.46 -16.16 9.56
C SER A 422 -22.54 -14.82 10.30
N ASN A 423 -23.75 -14.37 10.64
CA ASN A 423 -24.04 -13.12 11.33
C ASN A 423 -24.69 -13.41 12.68
N ARG A 424 -24.00 -13.14 13.79
CA ARG A 424 -24.46 -13.51 15.13
C ARG A 424 -24.66 -12.31 16.06
N PHE A 425 -25.07 -12.57 17.31
CA PHE A 425 -24.98 -11.72 18.51
C PHE A 425 -25.25 -10.20 18.36
N GLY A 426 -26.20 -9.81 17.52
CA GLY A 426 -26.56 -8.40 17.30
C GLY A 426 -25.82 -7.71 16.17
N GLY A 427 -24.92 -8.41 15.47
CA GLY A 427 -24.29 -7.93 14.24
C GLY A 427 -25.33 -7.59 13.16
N THR A 428 -25.02 -6.60 12.34
CA THR A 428 -25.84 -6.18 11.21
C THR A 428 -25.09 -6.44 9.91
N SER A 429 -25.72 -7.15 8.98
CA SER A 429 -25.19 -7.37 7.64
C SER A 429 -26.11 -6.79 6.58
N THR A 430 -25.57 -6.06 5.61
CA THR A 430 -26.26 -5.62 4.40
C THR A 430 -25.55 -6.21 3.19
N LEU A 431 -26.24 -7.07 2.45
CA LEU A 431 -25.68 -7.78 1.31
C LEU A 431 -26.41 -7.32 0.04
N ILE A 432 -25.66 -6.80 -0.93
CA ILE A 432 -26.17 -6.23 -2.17
C ILE A 432 -25.51 -6.89 -3.39
N ALA A 433 -26.30 -7.42 -4.32
CA ALA A 433 -25.82 -7.92 -5.61
C ALA A 433 -24.71 -9.00 -5.51
N ASN A 434 -24.77 -9.85 -4.48
CA ASN A 434 -23.77 -10.91 -4.29
C ASN A 434 -24.22 -12.25 -4.88
N VAL A 435 -23.25 -13.13 -5.12
CA VAL A 435 -23.48 -14.54 -5.45
C VAL A 435 -22.90 -15.42 -4.34
N ILE A 436 -23.79 -16.07 -3.59
CA ILE A 436 -23.45 -16.95 -2.47
C ILE A 436 -23.91 -18.35 -2.84
N SER A 437 -22.98 -19.18 -3.32
CA SER A 437 -23.32 -20.47 -3.91
C SER A 437 -22.32 -21.57 -3.62
N GLN A 438 -22.76 -22.82 -3.56
CA GLN A 438 -21.88 -23.99 -3.34
C GLN A 438 -21.15 -23.94 -1.99
N ASN A 439 -21.64 -23.17 -1.03
CA ASN A 439 -21.12 -23.18 0.33
C ASN A 439 -21.81 -24.29 1.13
N SER A 440 -21.10 -24.86 2.09
CA SER A 440 -21.60 -25.99 2.89
C SER A 440 -21.54 -25.67 4.38
N ALA A 441 -22.62 -25.97 5.09
CA ALA A 441 -22.64 -25.99 6.55
C ALA A 441 -23.01 -27.39 7.05
N THR A 442 -22.33 -27.93 8.06
CA THR A 442 -22.72 -29.24 8.61
C THR A 442 -24.02 -29.16 9.43
N ASN A 443 -24.36 -27.98 9.96
CA ASN A 443 -25.55 -27.73 10.76
C ASN A 443 -26.55 -26.79 10.07
N ARG A 444 -26.35 -25.47 10.11
CA ARG A 444 -27.35 -24.49 9.65
C ARG A 444 -26.78 -23.46 8.66
N GLY A 445 -27.60 -23.04 7.70
CA GLY A 445 -27.29 -21.90 6.84
C GLY A 445 -26.10 -22.16 5.94
N GLY A 446 -26.23 -23.04 4.95
CA GLY A 446 -25.10 -23.36 4.04
C GLY A 446 -24.58 -22.11 3.34
N GLY A 447 -25.48 -21.26 2.85
CA GLY A 447 -25.14 -19.93 2.34
C GLY A 447 -24.95 -18.91 3.47
N ILE A 448 -26.04 -18.57 4.15
CA ILE A 448 -26.06 -17.57 5.23
C ILE A 448 -26.71 -18.15 6.48
N PHE A 449 -26.07 -17.90 7.62
CA PHE A 449 -26.64 -18.13 8.94
C PHE A 449 -26.79 -16.81 9.70
N ALA A 450 -27.97 -16.56 10.26
CA ALA A 450 -28.27 -15.40 11.10
C ALA A 450 -28.81 -15.85 12.47
N ASP A 451 -28.16 -15.46 13.56
CA ASP A 451 -28.63 -15.76 14.93
C ASP A 451 -28.53 -14.55 15.82
N SER A 452 -29.66 -14.09 16.33
CA SER A 452 -29.74 -12.92 17.21
C SER A 452 -29.14 -11.63 16.62
N GLY A 453 -28.90 -11.57 15.30
CA GLY A 453 -28.47 -10.41 14.52
C GLY A 453 -29.34 -10.24 13.27
N THR A 454 -29.16 -9.13 12.54
CA THR A 454 -30.02 -8.78 11.40
C THR A 454 -29.26 -8.85 10.09
N VAL A 455 -29.84 -9.51 9.08
CA VAL A 455 -29.31 -9.57 7.72
C VAL A 455 -30.30 -8.92 6.75
N TYR A 456 -29.86 -7.91 6.01
CA TYR A 456 -30.59 -7.24 4.94
C TYR A 456 -30.09 -7.75 3.59
N LEU A 457 -31.01 -8.17 2.72
CA LEU A 457 -30.69 -8.73 1.40
C LEU A 457 -31.33 -7.91 0.27
N GLN A 458 -30.50 -7.48 -0.68
CA GLN A 458 -30.94 -6.87 -1.93
C GLN A 458 -30.18 -7.44 -3.14
N LEU A 459 -30.89 -7.83 -4.20
CA LEU A 459 -30.36 -8.28 -5.49
C LEU A 459 -29.39 -9.48 -5.39
N ASN A 460 -29.46 -10.28 -4.33
CA ASN A 460 -28.53 -11.41 -4.15
C ASN A 460 -29.03 -12.66 -4.87
N ASN A 461 -28.08 -13.49 -5.31
CA ASN A 461 -28.32 -14.88 -5.69
C ASN A 461 -27.71 -15.80 -4.63
N ILE A 462 -28.56 -16.51 -3.89
CA ILE A 462 -28.18 -17.42 -2.82
C ILE A 462 -28.73 -18.80 -3.14
N SER A 463 -27.92 -19.66 -3.75
CA SER A 463 -28.38 -20.93 -4.32
C SER A 463 -27.30 -22.00 -4.32
N PHE A 464 -27.72 -23.26 -4.44
CA PHE A 464 -26.81 -24.42 -4.49
C PHE A 464 -25.93 -24.55 -3.25
N ASN A 465 -26.34 -24.02 -2.10
CA ASN A 465 -25.66 -24.25 -0.84
C ASN A 465 -26.23 -25.51 -0.16
N THR A 466 -25.45 -26.11 0.74
CA THR A 466 -25.83 -27.34 1.45
C THR A 466 -25.78 -27.16 2.95
N ALA A 467 -26.82 -27.61 3.66
CA ALA A 467 -26.81 -27.71 5.11
C ALA A 467 -27.85 -28.73 5.62
N SER A 468 -27.69 -29.18 6.86
CA SER A 468 -28.70 -30.02 7.52
C SER A 468 -30.04 -29.30 7.69
N THR A 469 -30.01 -28.00 8.03
CA THR A 469 -31.19 -27.13 8.11
C THR A 469 -30.92 -25.77 7.47
N GLY A 470 -31.86 -25.27 6.67
CA GLY A 470 -31.72 -23.98 5.99
C GLY A 470 -30.53 -23.97 5.04
N THR A 471 -30.65 -24.67 3.90
CA THR A 471 -29.53 -24.89 2.97
C THR A 471 -28.93 -23.59 2.46
N ASP A 472 -29.77 -22.66 2.00
CA ASP A 472 -29.30 -21.36 1.50
C ASP A 472 -29.30 -20.31 2.61
N LEU A 473 -30.34 -20.30 3.45
CA LEU A 473 -30.53 -19.30 4.50
C LEU A 473 -31.03 -19.96 5.78
N PHE A 474 -30.58 -19.47 6.92
CA PHE A 474 -31.16 -19.79 8.22
C PHE A 474 -31.23 -18.53 9.09
N GLY A 475 -32.35 -18.33 9.81
CA GLY A 475 -32.49 -17.26 10.80
C GLY A 475 -33.30 -16.03 10.37
N ALA A 476 -33.07 -14.91 11.06
CA ALA A 476 -33.78 -13.64 10.83
C ALA A 476 -33.14 -12.85 9.69
N VAL A 477 -33.87 -12.70 8.58
CA VAL A 477 -33.40 -12.04 7.36
C VAL A 477 -34.49 -11.11 6.84
N LEU A 478 -34.11 -9.92 6.36
CA LEU A 478 -35.03 -8.89 5.87
C LEU A 478 -34.78 -8.62 4.38
N SER A 479 -35.86 -8.44 3.64
CA SER A 479 -35.85 -8.06 2.23
C SER A 479 -35.62 -6.56 2.06
N GLY A 480 -34.66 -6.17 1.22
CA GLY A 480 -34.24 -4.78 1.01
C GLY A 480 -33.02 -4.41 1.86
N THR A 481 -32.78 -3.10 2.01
CA THR A 481 -31.75 -2.51 2.88
C THR A 481 -32.38 -1.97 4.17
N SER A 482 -31.56 -1.45 5.08
CA SER A 482 -32.04 -0.72 6.27
C SER A 482 -32.78 0.59 5.94
N THR A 483 -32.75 1.02 4.67
CA THR A 483 -33.39 2.25 4.20
C THR A 483 -34.91 2.03 4.02
N PRO A 484 -35.79 2.86 4.62
CA PRO A 484 -37.23 2.71 4.46
C PRO A 484 -37.68 2.73 2.99
N GLY A 485 -38.52 1.76 2.60
CA GLY A 485 -39.01 1.62 1.22
C GLY A 485 -38.09 0.87 0.27
N SER A 486 -36.92 0.40 0.74
CA SER A 486 -36.05 -0.49 -0.03
C SER A 486 -36.70 -1.86 -0.25
N VAL A 487 -36.47 -2.45 -1.43
CA VAL A 487 -37.00 -3.77 -1.84
C VAL A 487 -35.86 -4.72 -2.20
N GLY A 488 -36.11 -6.02 -2.01
CA GLY A 488 -35.10 -7.07 -2.09
C GLY A 488 -34.71 -7.49 -3.50
N PHE A 489 -35.63 -8.04 -4.30
CA PHE A 489 -35.30 -8.70 -5.58
C PHE A 489 -34.24 -9.82 -5.48
N ASN A 490 -34.28 -10.61 -4.41
CA ASN A 490 -33.34 -11.70 -4.18
C ASN A 490 -33.81 -13.01 -4.83
N VAL A 491 -32.87 -13.86 -5.23
CA VAL A 491 -33.12 -15.24 -5.68
C VAL A 491 -32.55 -16.21 -4.65
N ILE A 492 -33.41 -17.04 -4.07
CA ILE A 492 -33.06 -18.05 -3.06
C ILE A 492 -33.35 -19.44 -3.63
N GLY A 493 -32.34 -20.32 -3.67
CA GLY A 493 -32.39 -21.61 -4.35
C GLY A 493 -33.28 -22.66 -3.68
N LYS A 494 -33.36 -22.67 -2.36
CA LYS A 494 -34.21 -23.59 -1.59
C LYS A 494 -34.67 -22.93 -0.30
N GLY A 495 -35.99 -22.88 -0.13
CA GLY A 495 -36.64 -22.32 1.05
C GLY A 495 -36.53 -23.17 2.32
N GLY A 496 -36.72 -22.54 3.48
CA GLY A 496 -36.86 -23.19 4.80
C GLY A 496 -35.79 -22.76 5.82
N GLY A 497 -36.16 -22.65 7.09
CA GLY A 497 -35.24 -22.32 8.19
C GLY A 497 -34.97 -20.82 8.40
N PHE A 498 -35.61 -19.93 7.64
CA PHE A 498 -35.49 -18.48 7.78
C PHE A 498 -36.86 -17.78 7.89
N THR A 499 -36.85 -16.54 8.35
CA THR A 499 -38.02 -15.65 8.46
C THR A 499 -37.71 -14.29 7.83
N GLY A 500 -38.76 -13.53 7.48
CA GLY A 500 -38.66 -12.14 7.00
C GLY A 500 -38.45 -11.95 5.49
N ILE A 501 -38.35 -13.03 4.71
CA ILE A 501 -38.47 -13.03 3.24
C ILE A 501 -39.61 -13.97 2.84
N THR A 502 -40.45 -13.53 1.90
CA THR A 502 -41.61 -14.28 1.40
C THR A 502 -41.59 -14.33 -0.13
N ASN A 503 -41.82 -15.50 -0.71
CA ASN A 503 -41.84 -15.68 -2.16
C ASN A 503 -42.87 -14.74 -2.83
N GLY A 504 -42.44 -13.99 -3.85
CA GLY A 504 -43.29 -13.05 -4.59
C GLY A 504 -43.52 -11.70 -3.90
N VAL A 505 -42.98 -11.48 -2.69
CA VAL A 505 -43.05 -10.19 -1.97
C VAL A 505 -41.74 -9.44 -2.20
N ASN A 506 -41.81 -8.10 -2.37
CA ASN A 506 -40.63 -7.24 -2.62
C ASN A 506 -39.75 -7.68 -3.81
N GLY A 507 -40.33 -8.41 -4.77
CA GLY A 507 -39.63 -8.96 -5.92
C GLY A 507 -38.76 -10.18 -5.63
N ASP A 508 -38.79 -10.72 -4.41
CA ASP A 508 -38.01 -11.90 -4.03
C ASP A 508 -38.58 -13.19 -4.65
N VAL A 509 -37.68 -14.05 -5.11
CA VAL A 509 -37.99 -15.37 -5.68
C VAL A 509 -37.37 -16.44 -4.80
N ILE A 510 -38.21 -17.29 -4.23
CA ILE A 510 -37.78 -18.50 -3.51
C ILE A 510 -38.14 -19.70 -4.37
N LEU A 511 -37.12 -20.38 -4.89
CA LEU A 511 -37.32 -21.61 -5.62
C LEU A 511 -37.79 -22.69 -4.63
N VAL A 512 -39.00 -23.21 -4.88
CA VAL A 512 -39.53 -24.38 -4.16
C VAL A 512 -38.88 -25.63 -4.78
N PRO A 513 -38.48 -26.61 -3.96
CA PRO A 513 -37.79 -27.81 -4.44
C PRO A 513 -38.57 -28.61 -5.48
#